data_AF-A0A7J6TQC8-F1
#
_entry.id   AF-A0A7J6TQC8-F1
#
_cell.length_a   1.000
_cell.length_b   1.000
_cell.length_c   1.000
_cell.angle_alpha   90.00
_cell.angle_beta   90.00
_cell.angle_gamma   90.00
#
_symmetry.space_group_name_H-M   'P 1'
#
loop_
_entity.id
_entity.type
_entity.pdbx_description
1 polymer ?
#
loop_
_entity_poly.entity_id
_entity_poly.type
_entity_poly.pdbx_seq_one_letter_code
_entity_poly.pdbx_strand_id
1 'polypeptide(L)'
;MCVAFMFKHKDLNALNPSSNWGERVDVAAYGTKFYTGRDKYGKAPYGTGSSIATPTVSGISAILLSMSVEPDMVKRRIMANTDPIYSFKSQGEPQTLGGGALDALETVKHAISRLHPESRALRGIDRLVSD
;
A
#
# COMPACT_ATOMS: atom_id res chain seq x y z
N MET A 1 2.56 3.44 11.21
CA MET A 1 3.40 3.41 9.99
C MET A 1 3.49 4.82 9.43
N CYS A 2 4.65 5.25 8.96
CA CYS A 2 4.83 6.51 8.26
C CYS A 2 4.79 6.28 6.74
N VAL A 3 3.94 7.03 6.02
CA VAL A 3 3.65 6.81 4.60
C VAL A 3 4.14 7.99 3.77
N ALA A 4 4.94 7.70 2.75
CA ALA A 4 5.28 8.62 1.66
C ALA A 4 4.32 8.46 0.48
N PHE A 5 4.34 9.42 -0.45
CA PHE A 5 3.56 9.34 -1.68
C PHE A 5 4.43 9.37 -2.94
N MET A 6 4.09 8.48 -3.87
CA MET A 6 4.74 8.39 -5.17
C MET A 6 3.93 9.04 -6.29
N PHE A 7 4.61 9.31 -7.40
CA PHE A 7 3.96 9.65 -8.66
C PHE A 7 3.09 8.51 -9.18
N LYS A 8 2.11 8.85 -10.01
CA LYS A 8 1.37 7.89 -10.81
C LYS A 8 2.07 7.70 -12.16
N HIS A 9 3.18 6.96 -12.15
CA HIS A 9 3.84 6.48 -13.37
C HIS A 9 3.51 5.00 -13.59
N LYS A 10 3.31 4.60 -14.86
CA LYS A 10 2.94 3.22 -15.19
C LYS A 10 4.13 2.26 -15.14
N ASP A 11 5.33 2.80 -15.34
CA ASP A 11 6.53 1.99 -15.63
C ASP A 11 7.58 2.09 -14.52
N LEU A 12 7.31 2.90 -13.49
CA LEU A 12 8.29 3.25 -12.47
C LEU A 12 7.63 3.64 -11.14
N ASN A 13 8.05 2.99 -10.05
CA ASN A 13 7.79 3.47 -8.71
C ASN A 13 8.74 4.63 -8.40
N ALA A 14 8.24 5.87 -8.40
CA ALA A 14 9.08 7.05 -8.17
C ALA A 14 8.52 7.95 -7.07
N LEU A 15 9.34 8.23 -6.06
CA LEU A 15 8.99 9.11 -4.96
C LEU A 15 8.69 10.52 -5.49
N ASN A 16 7.62 11.15 -5.00
CA ASN A 16 7.36 12.53 -5.34
C ASN A 16 8.36 13.45 -4.59
N PRO A 17 9.04 14.41 -5.25
CA PRO A 17 10.02 15.27 -4.59
C PRO A 17 9.50 16.07 -3.40
N SER A 18 8.20 16.32 -3.34
CA SER A 18 7.52 17.01 -2.23
C SER A 18 7.04 16.06 -1.12
N SER A 19 7.24 14.76 -1.27
CA SER A 19 6.94 13.77 -0.23
C SER A 19 7.96 13.84 0.90
N ASN A 20 7.53 13.41 2.08
CA ASN A 20 8.43 13.05 3.17
C ASN A 20 9.38 11.92 2.74
N TRP A 21 10.58 11.93 3.29
CA TRP A 21 11.66 10.98 3.07
C TRP A 21 12.49 10.83 4.37
N GLY A 22 13.40 9.87 4.38
CA GLY A 22 14.28 9.54 5.50
C GLY A 22 13.92 8.21 6.18
N GLU A 23 14.76 7.81 7.13
CA GLU A 23 14.68 6.51 7.81
C GLU A 23 13.37 6.26 8.56
N ARG A 24 12.64 7.32 8.91
CA ARG A 24 11.35 7.21 9.61
C ARG A 24 10.19 6.83 8.68
N VAL A 25 10.38 6.87 7.36
CA VAL A 25 9.33 6.53 6.40
C VAL A 25 9.35 5.04 6.11
N ASP A 26 8.22 4.38 6.35
CA ASP A 26 8.13 2.91 6.30
C ASP A 26 7.80 2.39 4.90
N VAL A 27 6.99 3.12 4.14
CA VAL A 27 6.48 2.69 2.82
C VAL A 27 6.02 3.88 2.00
N ALA A 28 6.09 3.78 0.67
CA ALA A 28 5.48 4.74 -0.25
C ALA A 28 4.26 4.14 -0.96
N ALA A 29 3.21 4.92 -1.16
CA ALA A 29 2.01 4.50 -1.90
C ALA A 29 1.56 5.56 -2.92
N TYR A 30 0.72 5.18 -3.89
CA TYR A 30 0.24 6.10 -4.91
C TYR A 30 -0.58 7.22 -4.29
N GLY A 31 -0.12 8.47 -4.45
CA GLY A 31 -0.80 9.63 -3.88
C GLY A 31 -0.75 10.86 -4.78
N THR A 32 -0.48 10.71 -6.08
CA THR A 32 -0.44 11.82 -7.04
C THR A 32 -1.62 11.74 -8.02
N LYS A 33 -2.38 12.83 -8.16
CA LYS A 33 -3.57 12.93 -9.02
C LYS A 33 -4.52 11.73 -8.82
N PHE A 34 -4.79 11.39 -7.57
CA PHE A 34 -5.67 10.29 -7.22
C PHE A 34 -7.11 10.77 -7.23
N TYR A 35 -8.02 10.00 -7.80
CA TYR A 35 -9.44 10.32 -7.81
C TYR A 35 -10.04 10.01 -6.43
N THR A 36 -10.62 11.02 -5.76
CA THR A 36 -11.10 10.89 -4.38
C THR A 36 -12.63 10.77 -4.29
N GLY A 37 -13.30 10.37 -5.37
CA GLY A 37 -14.76 10.32 -5.44
C GLY A 37 -15.37 11.65 -5.87
N ARG A 38 -16.68 11.82 -5.64
CA ARG A 38 -17.39 13.07 -5.91
C ARG A 38 -17.53 13.91 -4.65
N ASP A 39 -17.35 15.23 -4.78
CA ASP A 39 -17.68 16.15 -3.71
C ASP A 39 -19.21 16.35 -3.58
N LYS A 40 -19.63 17.12 -2.58
CA LYS A 40 -21.05 17.44 -2.34
C LYS A 40 -21.74 18.20 -3.48
N TYR A 41 -20.97 18.68 -4.45
CA TYR A 41 -21.45 19.37 -5.66
C TYR A 41 -21.37 18.48 -6.91
N GLY A 42 -21.06 17.19 -6.76
CA GLY A 42 -20.93 16.23 -7.85
C GLY A 42 -19.65 16.35 -8.67
N LYS A 43 -18.71 17.24 -8.29
CA LYS A 43 -17.41 17.37 -8.97
C LYS A 43 -16.54 16.19 -8.61
N ALA A 44 -15.64 15.83 -9.52
CA ALA A 44 -14.70 14.73 -9.39
C ALA A 44 -13.30 15.25 -9.02
N PRO A 45 -13.05 15.69 -7.77
CA PRO A 45 -11.73 16.22 -7.40
C PRO A 45 -10.65 15.14 -7.47
N TYR A 46 -9.44 15.62 -7.76
CA TYR A 46 -8.23 14.84 -7.66
C TYR A 46 -7.37 15.37 -6.53
N GLY A 47 -6.88 14.49 -5.67
CA GLY A 47 -5.99 14.81 -4.57
C GLY A 47 -4.54 14.49 -4.91
N THR A 48 -3.60 15.24 -4.32
CA THR A 48 -2.17 14.89 -4.28
C THR A 48 -1.62 15.06 -2.87
N GLY A 49 -0.88 14.08 -2.37
CA GLY A 49 -0.17 14.16 -1.10
C GLY A 49 -0.14 12.84 -0.33
N SER A 50 0.58 12.82 0.79
CA SER A 50 0.65 11.67 1.71
C SER A 50 -0.71 11.36 2.34
N SER A 51 -1.56 12.37 2.57
CA SER A 51 -2.95 12.18 3.03
C SER A 51 -3.81 11.39 2.04
N ILE A 52 -3.40 11.32 0.77
CA ILE A 52 -4.07 10.56 -0.29
C ILE A 52 -3.49 9.15 -0.41
N ALA A 53 -2.20 8.99 -0.19
CA ALA A 53 -1.52 7.69 -0.18
C ALA A 53 -1.86 6.84 1.07
N THR A 54 -2.04 7.51 2.22
CA THR A 54 -2.25 6.85 3.52
C THR A 54 -3.47 5.91 3.55
N PRO A 55 -4.67 6.29 3.04
CA PRO A 55 -5.83 5.39 3.00
C PRO A 55 -5.58 4.06 2.30
N THR A 56 -4.75 4.02 1.25
CA THR A 56 -4.39 2.77 0.56
C THR A 56 -3.62 1.83 1.48
N VAL A 57 -2.61 2.35 2.21
CA VAL A 57 -1.83 1.58 3.18
C VAL A 57 -2.72 1.11 4.34
N SER A 58 -3.64 1.96 4.81
CA SER A 58 -4.62 1.61 5.84
C SER A 58 -5.57 0.49 5.37
N GLY A 59 -6.01 0.51 4.10
CA GLY A 59 -6.83 -0.53 3.51
C GLY A 59 -6.12 -1.89 3.47
N ILE A 60 -4.85 -1.92 3.06
CA ILE A 60 -4.05 -3.16 3.09
C ILE A 60 -3.85 -3.65 4.53
N SER A 61 -3.60 -2.74 5.47
CA SER A 61 -3.51 -3.08 6.89
C SER A 61 -4.80 -3.72 7.40
N ALA A 62 -5.96 -3.17 7.04
CA ALA A 62 -7.27 -3.73 7.40
C ALA A 62 -7.51 -5.13 6.80
N ILE A 63 -7.08 -5.37 5.56
CA ILE A 63 -7.14 -6.70 4.93
C ILE A 63 -6.25 -7.71 5.69
N LEU A 64 -5.03 -7.32 6.06
CA LEU A 64 -4.14 -8.19 6.83
C LEU A 64 -4.74 -8.52 8.20
N LEU A 65 -5.31 -7.53 8.89
CA LEU A 65 -5.99 -7.74 10.16
C LEU A 65 -7.22 -8.64 10.03
N SER A 66 -8.02 -8.52 8.95
CA SER A 66 -9.16 -9.41 8.71
C SER A 66 -8.73 -10.86 8.42
N MET A 67 -7.50 -11.05 7.97
CA MET A 67 -6.85 -12.35 7.85
C MET A 67 -6.22 -12.85 9.16
N SER A 68 -6.50 -12.20 10.29
CA SER A 68 -5.94 -12.53 11.60
C SER A 68 -4.41 -12.43 11.68
N VAL A 69 -3.79 -11.57 10.88
CA VAL A 69 -2.38 -11.20 11.07
C VAL A 69 -2.28 -10.38 12.36
N GLU A 70 -1.34 -10.72 13.23
CA GLU A 70 -1.12 -9.98 14.47
C GLU A 70 -0.80 -8.49 14.20
N PRO A 71 -1.37 -7.53 14.96
CA PRO A 71 -1.23 -6.11 14.68
C PRO A 71 0.22 -5.61 14.59
N ASP A 72 1.12 -6.14 15.41
CA ASP A 72 2.55 -5.82 15.41
C ASP A 72 3.29 -6.38 14.17
N MET A 73 2.75 -7.43 13.56
CA MET A 73 3.28 -8.05 12.35
C MET A 73 2.83 -7.37 11.05
N VAL A 74 1.74 -6.59 11.07
CA VAL A 74 1.21 -5.90 9.87
C VAL A 74 2.28 -5.04 9.19
N LYS A 75 2.97 -4.19 9.95
CA LYS A 75 4.03 -3.33 9.41
C LYS A 75 5.15 -4.16 8.77
N ARG A 76 5.62 -5.19 9.47
CA ARG A 76 6.71 -6.06 8.98
C ARG A 76 6.31 -6.78 7.69
N ARG A 77 5.07 -7.24 7.59
CA ARG A 77 4.53 -7.91 6.39
C ARG A 77 4.46 -6.97 5.20
N ILE A 78 4.00 -5.73 5.40
CA ILE A 78 3.98 -4.73 4.32
C ILE A 78 5.41 -4.42 3.87
N MET A 79 6.31 -4.07 4.79
CA MET A 79 7.68 -3.66 4.44
C MET A 79 8.49 -4.77 3.75
N ALA A 80 8.25 -6.04 4.10
CA ALA A 80 8.95 -7.18 3.51
C ALA A 80 8.53 -7.49 2.06
N ASN A 81 7.42 -6.93 1.58
CA ASN A 81 6.88 -7.15 0.23
C ASN A 81 6.73 -5.81 -0.50
N THR A 82 7.73 -4.93 -0.37
CA THR A 82 7.76 -3.67 -1.11
C THR A 82 8.61 -3.79 -2.36
N ASP A 83 8.21 -3.07 -3.40
CA ASP A 83 8.99 -2.90 -4.61
C ASP A 83 10.08 -1.84 -4.42
N PRO A 84 11.19 -1.92 -5.16
CA PRO A 84 12.15 -0.82 -5.24
C PRO A 84 11.48 0.48 -5.67
N ILE A 85 11.95 1.58 -5.09
CA ILE A 85 11.48 2.93 -5.41
C ILE A 85 12.65 3.81 -5.82
N TYR A 86 12.41 4.60 -6.86
CA TYR A 86 13.37 5.55 -7.39
C TYR A 86 13.14 6.90 -6.75
N SER A 87 14.22 7.51 -6.28
CA SER A 87 14.22 8.85 -5.73
C SER A 87 14.82 9.83 -6.72
N PHE A 88 14.20 11.01 -6.86
CA PHE A 88 14.86 12.13 -7.51
C PHE A 88 15.82 12.79 -6.51
N LYS A 89 16.97 13.25 -7.00
CA LYS A 89 17.84 14.10 -6.20
C LYS A 89 17.14 15.44 -6.00
N SER A 90 16.76 15.76 -4.77
CA SER A 90 16.42 17.13 -4.41
C SER A 90 17.70 17.76 -3.86
N GLN A 91 18.20 18.81 -4.52
CA GLN A 91 19.37 19.58 -4.04
C GLN A 91 20.65 18.75 -3.81
N GLY A 92 20.87 17.68 -4.59
CA GLY A 92 22.11 16.89 -4.58
C GLY A 92 22.08 15.64 -3.71
N GLU A 93 21.16 15.53 -2.75
CA GLU A 93 21.02 14.36 -1.88
C GLU A 93 19.99 13.36 -2.41
N PRO A 94 20.29 12.05 -2.43
CA PRO A 94 19.30 11.02 -2.74
C PRO A 94 18.25 10.95 -1.62
N GLN A 95 16.96 11.08 -1.97
CA GLN A 95 15.88 10.89 -1.01
C GLN A 95 15.77 9.39 -0.69
N THR A 96 16.11 9.00 0.53
CA THR A 96 16.00 7.60 0.96
C THR A 96 14.67 7.34 1.66
N LEU A 97 14.22 6.08 1.62
CA LEU A 97 13.05 5.59 2.36
C LEU A 97 13.50 4.37 3.17
N GLY A 98 12.94 4.20 4.37
CA GLY A 98 13.21 3.02 5.20
C GLY A 98 12.64 1.72 4.60
N GLY A 99 11.67 1.82 3.69
CA GLY A 99 11.14 0.71 2.89
C GLY A 99 10.95 1.11 1.42
N GLY A 100 10.19 0.32 0.67
CA GLY A 100 9.94 0.56 -0.76
C GLY A 100 8.53 1.07 -1.08
N ALA A 101 8.15 0.92 -2.35
CA ALA A 101 6.78 1.14 -2.81
C ALA A 101 5.89 -0.04 -2.40
N LEU A 102 4.67 0.26 -1.96
CA LEU A 102 3.67 -0.74 -1.57
C LEU A 102 3.33 -1.67 -2.75
N ASP A 103 3.68 -2.95 -2.65
CA ASP A 103 3.05 -4.01 -3.45
C ASP A 103 1.93 -4.66 -2.62
N ALA A 104 0.71 -4.17 -2.85
CA ALA A 104 -0.49 -4.65 -2.19
C ALA A 104 -0.79 -6.12 -2.51
N LEU A 105 -0.54 -6.55 -3.76
CA LEU A 105 -0.88 -7.90 -4.20
C LEU A 105 0.06 -8.90 -3.55
N GLU A 106 1.36 -8.65 -3.62
CA GLU A 106 2.35 -9.56 -3.05
C GLU A 106 2.27 -9.60 -1.52
N THR A 107 2.01 -8.45 -0.88
CA THR A 107 1.74 -8.40 0.57
C THR A 107 0.59 -9.36 0.97
N VAL A 108 -0.53 -9.33 0.24
CA VAL A 108 -1.69 -10.18 0.54
C VAL A 108 -1.43 -11.64 0.18
N LYS A 109 -0.80 -11.94 -0.97
CA LYS A 109 -0.40 -13.30 -1.35
C LYS A 109 0.52 -13.93 -0.30
N HIS A 110 1.54 -13.20 0.11
CA HIS A 110 2.45 -13.64 1.15
C HIS A 110 1.70 -13.90 2.45
N ALA A 111 0.75 -13.04 2.86
CA ALA A 111 -0.08 -13.29 4.03
C ALA A 111 -0.94 -14.56 3.90
N ILE A 112 -1.59 -14.79 2.75
CA ILE A 112 -2.37 -16.01 2.48
C ILE A 112 -1.49 -17.26 2.59
N SER A 113 -0.27 -17.21 2.06
CA SER A 113 0.69 -18.34 2.10
C SER A 113 1.09 -18.75 3.53
N ARG A 114 0.87 -17.89 4.52
CA ARG A 114 1.17 -18.13 5.94
C ARG A 114 -0.07 -18.49 6.77
N LEU A 115 -1.27 -18.44 6.19
CA LEU A 115 -2.48 -18.92 6.85
C LEU A 115 -2.43 -20.44 7.00
N HIS A 116 -2.95 -20.93 8.14
CA HIS A 116 -3.08 -22.35 8.43
C HIS A 116 -3.94 -23.02 7.33
N PRO A 117 -3.64 -24.28 6.92
CA PRO A 117 -4.36 -24.97 5.85
C PRO A 117 -5.89 -25.00 6.03
N GLU A 118 -6.37 -25.12 7.27
CA GLU A 118 -7.80 -25.14 7.60
C GLU A 118 -8.53 -23.82 7.30
N SER A 119 -7.83 -22.69 7.42
CA SER A 119 -8.36 -21.37 7.05
C SER A 119 -8.44 -21.17 5.53
N ARG A 120 -7.78 -22.01 4.73
CA ARG A 120 -7.83 -22.00 3.25
C ARG A 120 -9.04 -22.77 2.71
N ALA A 121 -9.51 -23.78 3.44
CA ALA A 121 -10.63 -24.63 3.05
C ALA A 121 -11.99 -23.90 3.06
N LEU A 122 -12.15 -22.85 3.88
CA LEU A 122 -13.39 -22.07 3.99
C LEU A 122 -13.66 -21.13 2.79
N ARG A 123 -12.74 -21.05 1.80
CA ARG A 123 -12.90 -20.18 0.62
C ARG A 123 -13.46 -20.89 -0.62
N GLY A 124 -13.93 -22.14 -0.47
CA GLY A 124 -14.44 -22.97 -1.57
C GLY A 124 -15.89 -23.45 -1.45
N ILE A 125 -16.61 -23.13 -0.37
CA ILE A 125 -18.02 -23.58 -0.18
C ILE A 125 -19.01 -22.60 -0.84
N ASP A 126 -18.70 -22.13 -2.06
CA ASP A 126 -19.65 -21.41 -2.94
C ASP A 126 -20.01 -22.24 -4.18
N ARG A 127 -19.58 -23.51 -4.24
CA ARG A 127 -20.11 -24.48 -5.22
C ARG A 127 -20.38 -25.79 -4.53
N LEU A 128 -21.66 -26.04 -4.28
CA LEU A 128 -22.42 -27.29 -4.44
C LEU A 128 -23.70 -27.17 -3.59
N VAL A 129 -24.55 -26.20 -3.91
CA VAL A 129 -25.99 -26.45 -3.83
C VAL A 129 -26.36 -26.94 -5.23
N SER A 130 -26.24 -28.24 -5.42
CA SER A 130 -26.87 -28.94 -6.53
C SER A 130 -28.25 -29.37 -6.05
N ASP A 131 -29.26 -29.13 -6.89
CA ASP A 131 -30.66 -29.54 -6.73
C ASP A 131 -30.82 -31.02 -6.31
#